data_AF-A0A151AIS5-F1
#
_entry.id   AF-A0A151AIS5-F1
#
_cell.length_a   1.000
_cell.length_b   1.000
_cell.length_c   1.000
_cell.angle_alpha   90.00
_cell.angle_beta   90.00
_cell.angle_gamma   90.00
#
_symmetry.space_group_name_H-M   'P 1'
#
loop_
_entity.id
_entity.type
_entity.pdbx_description
1 polymer ?
#
loop_
_entity_poly.entity_id
_entity_poly.type
_entity_poly.pdbx_seq_one_letter_code
_entity_poly.pdbx_strand_id
1 'polypeptide(L)'
;MRRRELLVSTGLACTLVGCVGGKEDPGSSEEPEESDEPSAPTEEPDRPEEGERVEIVESGLVRRDVGTDEETVSVRGVVVPREGVEVSYVEVRASFYDTEGGLLDTTIEQVEIDESERWEFEVTYPQVGERAAEVGTYELEVGTEL
;
A
#
# COMPACT_ATOMS: atom_id res chain seq x y z
N MET A 1 29.52 3.11 -6.23
CA MET A 1 30.44 2.01 -5.85
C MET A 1 29.63 0.99 -5.09
N ARG A 2 29.50 -0.25 -5.59
CA ARG A 2 28.73 -1.32 -4.95
C ARG A 2 29.66 -2.18 -4.10
N ARG A 3 29.37 -2.34 -2.82
CA ARG A 3 30.01 -3.36 -1.98
C ARG A 3 28.91 -4.23 -1.41
N ARG A 4 28.82 -5.42 -1.98
CA ARG A 4 27.99 -6.54 -1.55
C ARG A 4 28.76 -7.23 -0.43
N GLU A 5 28.16 -7.39 0.74
CA GLU A 5 28.68 -8.32 1.74
C GLU A 5 27.60 -9.38 2.01
N LEU A 6 27.98 -10.61 1.69
CA LEU A 6 27.25 -11.86 1.85
C LEU A 6 27.77 -12.59 3.11
N LEU A 7 26.98 -13.55 3.58
CA LEU A 7 27.25 -14.58 4.61
C LEU A 7 26.89 -14.11 6.04
N VAL A 8 26.15 -14.88 6.85
CA VAL A 8 26.50 -16.23 7.32
C VAL A 8 25.25 -17.05 7.66
N SER A 9 25.28 -18.32 7.26
CA SER A 9 24.36 -19.41 7.64
C SER A 9 24.80 -20.05 8.95
N THR A 10 23.90 -20.40 9.87
CA THR A 10 23.99 -21.63 10.70
C THR A 10 22.61 -21.96 11.27
N GLY A 11 22.13 -23.20 11.03
CA GLY A 11 20.81 -23.66 11.45
C GLY A 11 20.74 -24.28 12.84
N LEU A 12 19.54 -24.69 13.25
CA LEU A 12 19.30 -25.63 14.33
C LEU A 12 18.04 -26.45 14.04
N ALA A 13 18.19 -27.79 14.06
CA ALA A 13 17.12 -28.78 13.94
C ALA A 13 16.88 -29.47 15.29
N CYS A 14 15.64 -29.95 15.54
CA CYS A 14 15.20 -31.04 16.44
C CYS A 14 13.67 -30.89 16.65
N THR A 15 12.77 -31.87 16.76
CA THR A 15 12.77 -33.35 16.73
C THR A 15 11.30 -33.80 16.63
N LEU A 16 11.06 -34.95 16.00
CA LEU A 16 9.76 -35.64 15.86
C LEU A 16 9.30 -36.27 17.20
N VAL A 17 8.01 -36.14 17.54
CA VAL A 17 7.27 -37.01 18.47
C VAL A 17 5.91 -37.30 17.86
N GLY A 18 5.59 -38.59 17.69
CA GLY A 18 4.32 -39.10 17.15
C GLY A 18 3.36 -39.65 18.21
N CYS A 19 2.26 -40.25 17.72
CA CYS A 19 1.32 -41.25 18.31
C CYS A 19 -0.12 -40.93 17.84
N VAL A 20 -0.70 -41.64 16.86
CA VAL A 20 -1.36 -42.97 16.85
C VAL A 20 -2.86 -42.94 17.17
N GLY A 21 -3.65 -43.52 16.26
CA GLY A 21 -5.05 -43.95 16.47
C GLY A 21 -6.07 -43.08 15.73
N GLY A 22 -6.97 -43.58 14.90
CA GLY A 22 -7.29 -44.95 14.50
C GLY A 22 -8.65 -44.99 13.79
N LYS A 23 -8.87 -46.11 13.10
CA LYS A 23 -10.14 -46.69 12.66
C LYS A 23 -10.73 -46.23 11.32
N GLU A 24 -10.56 -47.16 10.37
CA GLU A 24 -11.32 -47.36 9.15
C GLU A 24 -12.74 -47.87 9.50
N ASP A 25 -13.75 -47.38 8.79
CA ASP A 25 -15.00 -48.11 8.54
C ASP A 25 -15.50 -47.78 7.11
N PRO A 26 -15.77 -48.80 6.27
CA PRO A 26 -16.32 -48.64 4.93
C PRO A 26 -17.85 -48.77 4.96
N GLY A 27 -18.56 -47.98 4.14
CA GLY A 27 -20.02 -48.05 4.13
C GLY A 27 -20.69 -47.18 3.06
N SER A 28 -20.60 -47.66 1.82
CA SER A 28 -21.61 -47.58 0.74
C SER A 28 -22.81 -46.65 0.90
N SER A 29 -22.97 -45.70 -0.04
CA SER A 29 -24.26 -45.50 -0.73
C SER A 29 -24.08 -44.64 -1.99
N GLU A 30 -24.29 -45.27 -3.14
CA GLU A 30 -24.77 -44.67 -4.40
C GLU A 30 -26.20 -44.13 -4.12
N GLU A 31 -26.83 -43.12 -4.73
CA GLU A 31 -26.93 -42.59 -6.12
C GLU A 31 -27.51 -41.12 -6.05
N PRO A 32 -28.17 -40.52 -7.06
CA PRO A 32 -27.59 -39.71 -8.13
C PRO A 32 -28.21 -38.29 -8.27
N GLU A 33 -27.68 -37.52 -9.22
CA GLU A 33 -28.23 -36.33 -9.94
C GLU A 33 -28.63 -35.10 -9.11
N GLU A 34 -28.03 -33.94 -9.41
CA GLU A 34 -28.77 -32.76 -9.93
C GLU A 34 -27.79 -31.92 -10.76
N SER A 35 -28.21 -31.62 -12.00
CA SER A 35 -27.50 -30.74 -12.92
C SER A 35 -27.75 -29.30 -12.49
N ASP A 36 -26.81 -28.70 -11.77
CA ASP A 36 -26.81 -27.25 -11.60
C ASP A 36 -26.05 -26.65 -12.79
N GLU A 37 -26.80 -26.01 -13.68
CA GLU A 37 -26.26 -25.16 -14.74
C GLU A 37 -25.22 -24.22 -14.14
N PRO A 38 -24.01 -24.08 -14.73
CA PRO A 38 -23.15 -22.98 -14.34
C PRO A 38 -23.87 -21.69 -14.77
N SER A 39 -24.51 -21.03 -13.80
CA SER A 39 -24.89 -19.63 -13.95
C SER A 39 -23.61 -18.91 -14.37
N ALA A 40 -23.58 -18.46 -15.62
CA ALA A 40 -22.47 -17.66 -16.12
C ALA A 40 -22.22 -16.56 -15.09
N PRO A 41 -20.95 -16.31 -14.69
CA PRO A 41 -20.68 -15.10 -13.93
C PRO A 41 -21.22 -13.97 -14.79
N THR A 42 -22.21 -13.25 -14.26
CA THR A 42 -22.53 -11.91 -14.76
C THR A 42 -21.20 -11.17 -14.66
N GLU A 43 -20.54 -11.05 -15.81
CA GLU A 43 -19.42 -10.14 -16.01
C GLU A 43 -20.05 -8.76 -15.78
N GLU A 44 -20.14 -8.35 -14.51
CA GLU A 44 -20.30 -6.95 -14.18
C GLU A 44 -19.18 -6.25 -14.95
N PRO A 45 -19.49 -5.22 -15.74
CA PRO A 45 -18.46 -4.52 -16.49
C PRO A 45 -17.38 -4.14 -15.48
N ASP A 46 -16.12 -4.52 -15.74
CA ASP A 46 -14.93 -4.16 -14.98
C ASP A 46 -15.07 -2.72 -14.50
N ARG A 47 -15.61 -2.54 -13.29
CA ARG A 47 -15.60 -1.25 -12.62
C ARG A 47 -14.13 -1.10 -12.28
N PRO A 48 -13.44 -0.05 -12.76
CA PRO A 48 -12.03 0.13 -12.43
C PRO A 48 -11.90 0.01 -10.92
N GLU A 49 -10.96 -0.82 -10.46
CA GLU A 49 -10.77 -1.06 -9.03
C GLU A 49 -10.65 0.31 -8.37
N GLU A 50 -11.34 0.53 -7.25
CA GLU A 50 -11.82 1.85 -6.81
C GLU A 50 -10.71 2.90 -6.50
N GLY A 51 -9.43 2.57 -6.70
CA GLY A 51 -8.28 3.46 -6.72
C GLY A 51 -7.74 3.88 -8.11
N GLU A 52 -8.30 3.43 -9.23
CA GLU A 52 -7.69 3.62 -10.56
C GLU A 52 -8.14 4.87 -11.33
N ARG A 53 -8.96 5.76 -10.74
CA ARG A 53 -9.41 6.97 -11.45
C ARG A 53 -8.31 8.00 -11.68
N VAL A 54 -7.27 7.94 -10.85
CA VAL A 54 -6.14 8.85 -10.85
C VAL A 54 -4.84 8.07 -10.64
N GLU A 55 -3.70 8.70 -10.94
CA GLU A 55 -2.38 8.11 -10.79
C GLU A 55 -1.39 9.14 -10.25
N ILE A 56 -0.57 8.74 -9.28
CA ILE A 56 0.59 9.53 -8.85
C ILE A 56 1.73 9.27 -9.84
N VAL A 57 2.10 10.28 -10.62
CA VAL A 57 3.15 10.17 -11.65
C VAL A 57 4.51 10.67 -11.18
N GLU A 58 4.53 11.50 -10.13
CA GLU A 58 5.73 12.06 -9.54
C GLU A 58 5.56 12.13 -8.02
N SER A 59 6.61 11.79 -7.28
CA SER A 59 6.64 11.98 -5.83
C SER A 59 8.08 12.07 -5.32
N GLY A 60 8.28 12.81 -4.23
CA GLY A 60 9.57 12.99 -3.60
C GLY A 60 9.49 13.56 -2.19
N LEU A 61 10.42 13.12 -1.34
CA LEU A 61 10.57 13.65 0.02
C LEU A 61 11.38 14.95 -0.04
N VAL A 62 10.84 16.01 0.55
CA VAL A 62 11.43 17.34 0.63
C VAL A 62 11.68 17.66 2.10
N ARG A 63 12.89 18.14 2.39
CA ARG A 63 13.28 18.58 3.74
C ARG A 63 13.58 20.07 3.75
N ARG A 64 13.23 20.76 4.83
CA ARG A 64 13.64 22.15 5.09
C ARG A 64 14.29 22.23 6.47
N ASP A 65 15.18 23.21 6.64
CA ASP A 65 15.84 23.50 7.93
C ASP A 65 16.57 22.30 8.55
N VAL A 66 17.20 21.48 7.69
CA VAL A 66 17.84 20.22 8.06
C VAL A 66 18.90 20.42 9.14
N GLY A 67 18.82 19.61 10.19
CA GLY A 67 19.74 19.63 11.33
C GLY A 67 19.44 20.72 12.36
N THR A 68 18.24 21.31 12.32
CA THR A 68 17.78 22.29 13.31
C THR A 68 16.55 21.76 14.06
N ASP A 69 16.20 22.42 15.18
CA ASP A 69 14.97 22.14 15.92
C ASP A 69 13.69 22.49 15.11
N GLU A 70 13.85 23.15 13.96
CA GLU A 70 12.79 23.57 13.04
C GLU A 70 12.72 22.68 11.79
N GLU A 71 13.50 21.58 11.72
CA GLU A 71 13.49 20.70 10.55
C GLU A 71 12.08 20.21 10.22
N THR A 72 11.67 20.31 8.94
CA THR A 72 10.38 19.81 8.46
C THR A 72 10.58 18.82 7.32
N VAL A 73 9.64 17.88 7.20
CA VAL A 73 9.61 16.89 6.12
C VAL A 73 8.23 16.92 5.46
N SER A 74 8.20 16.97 4.13
CA SER A 74 6.98 16.78 3.36
C SER A 74 7.21 15.85 2.18
N VAL A 75 6.15 15.20 1.70
CA VAL A 75 6.12 14.54 0.40
C VAL A 75 5.44 15.47 -0.57
N ARG A 76 6.12 15.79 -1.68
CA ARG A 76 5.52 16.51 -2.80
C ARG A 76 5.35 15.59 -3.98
N GLY A 77 4.32 15.80 -4.77
CA GLY A 77 4.11 15.02 -5.99
C GLY A 77 3.07 15.61 -6.91
N VAL A 78 2.76 14.83 -7.96
CA VAL A 78 1.76 15.17 -8.97
C VAL A 78 0.82 13.99 -9.17
N VAL A 79 -0.48 14.27 -9.13
CA VAL A 79 -1.56 13.35 -9.47
C VAL A 79 -2.14 13.74 -10.83
N VAL A 80 -2.48 12.76 -11.67
CA VAL A 80 -3.18 12.96 -12.95
C VAL A 80 -4.44 12.10 -13.01
N PRO A 81 -5.53 12.57 -13.64
CA PRO A 81 -6.66 11.71 -13.97
C PRO A 81 -6.28 10.72 -15.06
N ARG A 82 -6.95 9.55 -15.07
CA ARG A 82 -6.93 8.66 -16.23
C ARG A 82 -7.78 9.22 -17.36
N GLU A 83 -7.45 8.81 -18.59
CA GLU A 83 -8.18 9.24 -19.78
C GLU A 83 -9.67 8.91 -19.69
N GLY A 84 -10.53 9.91 -19.95
CA GLY A 84 -11.98 9.75 -19.99
C GLY A 84 -12.66 9.67 -18.63
N VAL A 85 -11.96 9.98 -17.53
CA VAL A 85 -12.52 9.97 -16.17
C VAL A 85 -12.68 11.40 -15.66
N GLU A 86 -13.89 11.75 -15.22
CA GLU A 86 -14.15 12.98 -14.49
C GLU A 86 -13.87 12.77 -13.00
N VAL A 87 -13.06 13.65 -12.40
CA VAL A 87 -12.65 13.57 -11.00
C VAL A 87 -12.95 14.89 -10.31
N SER A 88 -13.76 14.85 -9.25
CA SER A 88 -14.15 16.03 -8.47
C SER A 88 -13.51 16.08 -7.08
N TYR A 89 -12.89 14.99 -6.66
CA TYR A 89 -12.24 14.85 -5.36
C TYR A 89 -11.05 13.91 -5.49
N VAL A 90 -9.94 14.30 -4.89
CA VAL A 90 -8.73 13.51 -4.78
C VAL A 90 -8.16 13.75 -3.40
N GLU A 91 -7.78 12.67 -2.73
CA GLU A 91 -6.98 12.73 -1.51
C GLU A 91 -5.74 11.86 -1.66
N VAL A 92 -4.67 12.27 -0.98
CA VAL A 92 -3.42 11.53 -0.90
C VAL A 92 -3.14 11.22 0.55
N ARG A 93 -2.97 9.94 0.86
CA ARG A 93 -2.47 9.47 2.13
C ARG A 93 -0.97 9.22 2.01
N ALA A 94 -0.19 9.87 2.86
CA ALA A 94 1.23 9.58 3.02
C ALA A 94 1.48 8.87 4.35
N SER A 95 2.10 7.71 4.28
CA SER A 95 2.66 7.01 5.43
C SER A 95 4.15 7.25 5.50
N PHE A 96 4.63 7.79 6.62
CA PHE A 96 6.02 8.15 6.85
C PHE A 96 6.68 7.09 7.71
N TYR A 97 7.86 6.62 7.29
CA TYR A 97 8.58 5.55 7.98
C TYR A 97 10.00 6.00 8.35
N ASP A 98 10.53 5.45 9.43
CA ASP A 98 11.94 5.59 9.77
C ASP A 98 12.86 4.75 8.84
N THR A 99 14.17 4.83 9.04
CA THR A 99 15.15 4.09 8.22
C THR A 99 15.13 2.56 8.44
N GLU A 100 14.51 2.10 9.53
CA GLU A 100 14.35 0.69 9.86
C GLU A 100 13.01 0.12 9.34
N GLY A 101 12.17 0.96 8.74
CA GLY A 101 10.84 0.62 8.23
C GLY A 101 9.73 0.68 9.28
N GLY A 102 9.98 1.29 10.45
CA GLY A 102 8.97 1.56 11.45
C GLY A 102 8.05 2.70 11.02
N LEU A 103 6.74 2.51 11.09
CA LEU A 103 5.76 3.55 10.79
C LEU A 103 5.84 4.64 11.87
N LEU A 104 6.15 5.86 11.44
CA LEU A 104 6.21 7.04 12.31
C LEU A 104 4.84 7.72 12.41
N ASP A 105 4.20 7.97 11.26
CA ASP A 105 2.89 8.63 11.18
C ASP A 105 2.23 8.40 9.81
N THR A 106 0.93 8.68 9.73
CA THR A 106 0.16 8.70 8.49
C THR A 106 -0.67 9.98 8.42
N THR A 107 -0.49 10.76 7.36
CA THR A 107 -1.21 12.01 7.12
C THR A 107 -2.00 11.92 5.81
N ILE A 108 -3.19 12.51 5.77
CA ILE A 108 -4.05 12.55 4.58
C ILE A 108 -4.28 14.01 4.24
N GLU A 109 -4.09 14.35 2.97
CA GLU A 109 -4.37 15.70 2.44
C GLU A 109 -5.26 15.62 1.22
N GLN A 110 -6.15 16.61 1.09
CA GLN A 110 -6.94 16.80 -0.11
C GLN A 110 -6.10 17.49 -1.18
N VAL A 111 -6.20 17.03 -2.42
CA VAL A 111 -5.55 17.66 -3.57
C VAL A 111 -6.48 18.71 -4.17
N GLU A 112 -5.94 19.90 -4.44
CA GLU A 112 -6.66 20.95 -5.15
C GLU A 112 -6.75 20.58 -6.63
N ILE A 113 -7.98 20.48 -7.16
CA ILE A 113 -8.25 20.07 -8.54
C ILE A 113 -8.56 21.31 -9.38
N ASP A 114 -7.90 21.39 -10.53
CA ASP A 114 -8.11 22.44 -11.54
C ASP A 114 -8.10 21.86 -12.98
N GLU A 115 -8.25 22.76 -13.95
CA GLU A 115 -8.41 22.45 -15.38
C GLU A 115 -7.14 21.89 -16.06
N SER A 116 -5.99 21.89 -15.38
CA SER A 116 -4.70 21.47 -15.94
C SER A 116 -4.51 19.96 -16.08
N GLU A 117 -5.40 19.15 -15.48
CA GLU A 117 -5.32 17.69 -15.45
C GLU A 117 -3.98 17.16 -14.86
N ARG A 118 -3.25 18.00 -14.13
CA ARG A 118 -2.01 17.68 -13.42
C ARG A 118 -1.99 18.45 -12.11
N TRP A 119 -2.32 17.77 -11.03
CA TRP A 119 -2.56 18.41 -9.73
C TRP A 119 -1.39 18.14 -8.79
N GLU A 120 -0.74 19.22 -8.34
CA GLU A 120 0.34 19.14 -7.36
C GLU A 120 -0.23 18.91 -5.96
N PHE A 121 0.50 18.17 -5.13
CA PHE A 121 0.16 17.99 -3.72
C PHE A 121 1.39 18.12 -2.82
N GLU A 122 1.17 18.48 -1.56
CA GLU A 122 2.16 18.45 -0.48
C GLU A 122 1.52 17.84 0.77
N VAL A 123 2.05 16.70 1.24
CA VAL A 123 1.68 16.09 2.51
C VAL A 123 2.81 16.32 3.50
N THR A 124 2.54 17.01 4.60
CA THR A 124 3.58 17.37 5.59
C THR A 124 3.56 16.39 6.76
N TYR A 125 4.72 15.86 7.14
CA TYR A 125 4.87 15.08 8.37
C TYR A 125 4.57 16.01 9.57
N PRO A 126 3.68 15.62 10.50
CA PRO A 126 3.11 16.56 11.48
C PRO A 126 4.09 17.02 12.56
N GLN A 127 5.24 16.35 12.72
CA GLN A 127 6.25 16.72 13.72
C GLN A 127 7.45 17.42 13.06
N VAL A 128 8.18 18.20 13.86
CA VAL A 128 9.34 18.98 13.43
C VAL A 128 10.61 18.58 14.19
N GLY A 129 11.76 19.12 13.78
CA GLY A 129 13.04 18.96 14.46
C GLY A 129 13.52 17.51 14.46
N GLU A 130 13.97 17.02 15.62
CA GLU A 130 14.50 15.66 15.78
C GLU A 130 13.54 14.59 15.24
N ARG A 131 12.23 14.76 15.43
CA ARG A 131 11.22 13.81 14.95
C ARG A 131 11.12 13.78 13.43
N ALA A 132 11.17 14.94 12.77
CA ALA A 132 11.18 15.03 11.32
C ALA A 132 12.47 14.41 10.75
N ALA A 133 13.59 14.58 11.44
CA ALA A 133 14.87 14.01 11.02
C ALA A 133 14.84 12.48 10.94
N GLU A 134 14.03 11.80 11.78
CA GLU A 134 13.86 10.34 11.83
C GLU A 134 13.26 9.76 10.53
N VAL A 135 12.52 10.54 9.72
CA VAL A 135 11.81 10.04 8.53
C VAL A 135 12.79 9.56 7.45
N GLY A 136 12.88 8.25 7.23
CA GLY A 136 13.75 7.63 6.24
C GLY A 136 13.11 7.48 4.86
N THR A 137 11.81 7.15 4.80
CA THR A 137 11.07 6.91 3.55
C THR A 137 9.58 7.20 3.72
N TYR A 138 8.83 7.12 2.62
CA TYR A 138 7.39 7.27 2.61
C TYR A 138 6.74 6.27 1.65
N GLU A 139 5.45 6.03 1.86
CA GLU A 139 4.55 5.37 0.90
C GLU A 139 3.34 6.27 0.65
N LEU A 140 2.76 6.18 -0.54
CA LEU A 140 1.61 6.98 -0.94
C LEU A 140 0.46 6.07 -1.40
N GLU A 141 -0.74 6.45 -0.98
CA GLU A 141 -2.00 5.93 -1.49
C GLU A 141 -2.84 7.12 -1.99
N VAL A 142 -3.58 6.94 -3.08
CA VAL A 142 -4.46 7.96 -3.64
C VAL A 142 -5.90 7.45 -3.68
N GLY A 143 -6.84 8.30 -3.28
CA GLY A 143 -8.27 8.00 -3.25
C GLY A 143 -9.09 9.07 -3.98
N THR A 144 -10.28 8.69 -4.45
CA THR A 144 -11.24 9.60 -5.10
C THR A 144 -12.64 9.55 -4.48
N GLU A 145 -12.73 9.03 -3.25
CA GLU A 145 -13.98 8.83 -2.51
C GLU A 145 -14.12 9.86 -1.39
N LEU A 146 -15.35 10.30 -1.13
CA LEU A 146 -15.71 11.27 -0.08
C LEU A 146 -16.14 10.57 1.22
#